data_AF-A0A3Q7FAL7-F1
#
_entry.id   AF-A0A3Q7FAL7-F1
#
_cell.length_a   1.000
_cell.length_b   1.000
_cell.length_c   1.000
_cell.angle_alpha   90.00
_cell.angle_beta   90.00
_cell.angle_gamma   90.00
#
_symmetry.space_group_name_H-M   'P 1'
#
loop_
_entity.id
_entity.type
_entity.pdbx_description
1 polymer ?
#
loop_
_entity_poly.entity_id
_entity_poly.type
_entity_poly.pdbx_seq_one_letter_code
_entity_poly.pdbx_strand_id
1 'polypeptide(L)'
;MKRKRQSKITDLNFDVLKHVMYHVAVSPDGAGNLARTLSVCRLFKELADDSDILKAAAFDQVNLSGIHESFWRPAGMLCRCLPTGNPTAFNTIRKNAEILNVSYEILKRDMFRGKMILLVRSTALEIANTRARKKAFAAAIDDCSSTCDAVDAQIETIEQFLEMLKAVLKVMRSQIAQ
;
A
#
# COMPACT_ATOMS: atom_id res chain seq x y z
N MET A 1 30.65 43.35 17.54
CA MET A 1 29.37 42.60 17.73
C MET A 1 29.67 41.11 17.78
N LYS A 2 29.45 40.43 18.92
CA LYS A 2 29.52 38.96 18.97
C LYS A 2 28.34 38.39 18.17
N ARG A 3 28.59 37.62 17.10
CA ARG A 3 27.55 36.88 16.37
C ARG A 3 26.80 36.01 17.39
N LYS A 4 25.52 36.30 17.64
CA LYS A 4 24.66 35.36 18.38
C LYS A 4 24.63 34.06 17.59
N ARG A 5 25.15 32.98 18.17
CA ARG A 5 25.06 31.64 17.58
C ARG A 5 23.57 31.33 17.43
N GLN A 6 23.13 31.05 16.21
CA GLN A 6 21.74 30.72 15.93
C GLN A 6 21.47 29.35 16.58
N SER A 7 20.57 29.32 17.56
CA SER A 7 20.16 28.08 18.24
C SER A 7 19.46 27.18 17.23
N LYS A 8 19.89 25.92 17.17
CA LYS A 8 19.31 24.88 16.32
C LYS A 8 18.29 24.09 17.12
N ILE A 9 17.31 23.51 16.42
CA ILE A 9 16.34 22.61 17.06
C ILE A 9 17.03 21.43 17.76
N THR A 10 18.15 20.95 17.20
CA THR A 10 18.97 19.87 17.77
C THR A 10 19.68 20.24 19.07
N ASP A 11 19.66 21.53 19.47
CA ASP A 11 20.21 21.99 20.75
C ASP A 11 19.21 21.80 21.90
N LEU A 12 17.96 21.41 21.61
CA LEU A 12 16.96 21.05 22.62
C LEU A 12 17.33 19.73 23.33
N ASN A 13 16.80 19.58 24.55
CA ASN A 13 16.93 18.33 25.30
C ASN A 13 16.32 17.16 24.50
N PHE A 14 16.97 15.99 24.58
CA PHE A 14 16.57 14.78 23.88
C PHE A 14 15.10 14.40 24.13
N ASP A 15 14.62 14.49 25.37
CA ASP A 15 13.24 14.16 25.74
C ASP A 15 12.24 15.12 25.11
N VAL A 16 12.61 16.41 25.00
CA VAL A 16 11.79 17.41 24.30
C VAL A 16 11.73 17.08 22.81
N LEU A 17 12.85 16.68 22.21
CA LEU A 17 12.89 16.27 20.81
C LEU A 17 12.11 14.97 20.58
N LYS A 18 12.18 14.00 21.50
CA LYS A 18 11.36 12.78 21.47
C LYS A 18 9.87 13.12 21.54
N HIS A 19 9.48 14.07 22.38
CA HIS A 19 8.10 14.53 22.45
C HIS A 19 7.64 15.21 21.15
N VAL A 20 8.48 16.06 20.54
CA VAL A 20 8.19 16.65 19.23
C VAL A 20 8.02 15.57 18.17
N MET A 21 8.95 14.60 18.12
CA MET A 21 8.91 13.50 17.17
C MET A 21 7.70 12.57 17.38
N TYR A 22 7.26 12.39 18.62
CA TYR A 22 6.01 11.70 18.91
C TYR A 22 4.82 12.39 18.26
N HIS A 23 4.68 13.72 18.42
CA HIS A 23 3.60 14.48 17.76
C HIS A 23 3.68 14.44 16.24
N VAL A 24 4.90 14.43 15.68
CA VAL A 24 5.11 14.19 14.24
C VAL A 24 4.60 12.80 13.85
N ALA A 25 4.88 11.77 14.65
CA ALA A 25 4.46 10.40 14.41
C ALA A 25 2.94 10.23 14.43
N VAL A 26 2.21 10.85 15.37
CA VAL A 26 0.74 10.71 15.45
C VAL A 26 -0.02 11.61 14.46
N SER A 27 0.68 12.48 13.73
CA SER A 27 0.05 13.33 12.70
C SER A 27 -0.55 12.49 11.56
N PRO A 28 -1.53 13.01 10.78
CA PRO A 28 -2.20 12.23 9.72
C PRO A 28 -1.26 11.62 8.65
N ASP A 29 -0.15 12.28 8.33
CA ASP A 29 0.94 11.76 7.47
C ASP A 29 2.17 11.37 8.32
N GLY A 30 1.94 10.77 9.48
CA GLY A 30 2.97 10.51 10.48
C GLY A 30 4.11 9.66 9.95
N ALA A 31 3.77 8.54 9.30
CA ALA A 31 4.76 7.68 8.67
C ALA A 31 5.54 8.39 7.54
N GLY A 32 4.88 9.21 6.70
CA GLY A 32 5.55 9.99 5.67
C GLY A 32 6.46 11.08 6.25
N ASN A 33 6.02 11.75 7.30
CA ASN A 33 6.82 12.73 8.04
C ASN A 33 8.05 12.08 8.69
N LEU A 34 7.87 10.96 9.37
CA LEU A 34 8.99 10.21 9.95
C LEU A 34 9.99 9.76 8.88
N ALA A 35 9.51 9.23 7.74
CA ALA A 35 10.38 8.86 6.63
C ALA A 35 11.28 10.03 6.18
N ARG A 36 10.74 11.26 6.15
CA ARG A 36 11.50 12.47 5.83
C ARG A 36 12.51 12.84 6.91
N THR A 37 12.20 12.63 8.19
CA THR A 37 13.12 12.97 9.28
C THR A 37 14.38 12.10 9.31
N LEU A 38 14.30 10.85 8.82
CA LEU A 38 15.43 9.92 8.76
C LEU A 38 16.64 10.45 7.97
N SER A 39 16.41 11.35 7.00
CA SER A 39 17.46 11.90 6.15
C SER A 39 18.00 13.26 6.62
N VAL A 40 17.45 13.83 7.70
CA VAL A 40 17.82 15.18 8.17
C VAL A 40 19.15 15.18 8.91
N CYS A 41 19.27 14.37 9.97
CA CYS A 41 20.50 14.23 10.74
C CYS A 41 20.50 12.95 11.58
N ARG A 42 21.66 12.59 12.13
CA ARG A 42 21.83 11.39 12.97
C ARG A 42 20.88 11.39 14.18
N LEU A 43 20.70 12.53 14.84
CA LEU A 43 19.83 12.65 16.02
C LEU A 43 18.36 12.37 15.67
N PHE A 44 17.85 12.93 14.56
CA PHE A 44 16.50 12.64 14.11
C PHE A 44 16.32 11.21 13.63
N LYS A 45 17.36 10.61 13.04
CA LYS A 45 17.34 9.18 12.71
C LYS A 45 17.22 8.32 13.97
N GLU A 46 18.01 8.61 15.00
CA GLU A 46 17.94 7.90 16.30
C GLU A 46 16.57 8.07 16.96
N LEU A 47 15.99 9.27 16.92
CA LEU A 47 14.63 9.51 17.43
C LEU A 47 13.55 8.81 16.59
N ALA A 48 13.65 8.85 15.27
CA ALA A 48 12.67 8.22 14.39
C ALA A 48 12.69 6.67 14.49
N ASP A 49 13.82 6.10 14.94
CA ASP A 49 13.98 4.67 15.21
C ASP A 49 13.63 4.28 16.66
N ASP A 50 13.20 5.23 17.50
CA ASP A 50 12.73 4.95 18.86
C ASP A 50 11.43 4.13 18.85
N SER A 51 11.36 3.11 19.71
CA SER A 51 10.22 2.18 19.78
C SER A 51 8.88 2.87 20.04
N ASP A 52 8.85 3.89 20.89
CA ASP A 52 7.62 4.60 21.23
C ASP A 52 7.12 5.45 20.05
N ILE A 53 8.06 6.05 19.31
CA ILE A 53 7.78 6.83 18.10
C ILE A 53 7.29 5.91 16.99
N LEU A 54 7.97 4.78 16.76
CA LEU A 54 7.58 3.80 15.75
C LEU A 54 6.22 3.15 16.03
N LYS A 55 5.87 2.92 17.30
CA LYS A 55 4.54 2.44 17.72
C LYS A 55 3.43 3.47 17.50
N ALA A 56 3.74 4.76 17.67
CA ALA A 56 2.78 5.85 17.56
C ALA A 56 2.58 6.36 16.13
N ALA A 57 3.45 5.99 15.19
CA ALA A 57 3.38 6.44 13.81
C ALA A 57 2.02 6.12 13.17
N ALA A 58 1.34 7.14 12.65
CA ALA A 58 0.07 6.98 11.95
C ALA A 58 0.29 6.70 10.46
N PHE A 59 -0.58 5.87 9.90
CA PHE A 59 -0.60 5.46 8.50
C PHE A 59 -1.91 5.89 7.81
N ASP A 60 -2.63 6.88 8.36
CA ASP A 60 -4.00 7.23 7.95
C ASP A 60 -4.09 7.74 6.51
N GLN A 61 -3.07 8.46 6.03
CA GLN A 61 -2.97 8.93 4.64
C GLN A 61 -2.21 7.98 3.71
N VAL A 62 -1.75 6.83 4.23
CA VAL A 62 -0.94 5.89 3.45
C VAL A 62 -1.87 4.99 2.62
N ASN A 63 -1.92 5.21 1.32
CA ASN A 63 -2.60 4.30 0.40
C ASN A 63 -1.60 3.26 -0.15
N LEU A 64 -1.72 2.01 0.31
CA LEU A 64 -0.82 0.92 -0.09
C LEU A 64 -0.90 0.57 -1.58
N SER A 65 -2.05 0.81 -2.25
CA SER A 65 -2.17 0.52 -3.69
C SER A 65 -1.40 1.51 -4.59
N GLY A 66 -0.96 2.65 -4.05
CA GLY A 66 -0.14 3.65 -4.75
C GLY A 66 1.17 3.92 -4.04
N ILE A 67 1.56 3.09 -3.07
CA ILE A 67 2.73 3.37 -2.25
C ILE A 67 4.01 3.00 -2.99
N HIS A 68 4.93 3.95 -3.06
CA HIS A 68 6.22 3.70 -3.65
C HIS A 68 6.96 2.61 -2.87
N GLU A 69 7.67 1.72 -3.59
CA GLU A 69 8.33 0.55 -3.00
C GLU A 69 9.27 0.88 -1.83
N SER A 70 9.85 2.08 -1.85
CA SER A 70 10.72 2.59 -0.77
C SER A 70 10.06 2.56 0.61
N PHE A 71 8.73 2.55 0.69
CA PHE A 71 8.00 2.57 1.95
C PHE A 71 7.91 1.20 2.65
N TRP A 72 8.04 0.11 1.87
CA TRP A 72 7.95 -1.26 2.37
C TRP A 72 9.20 -2.10 2.15
N ARG A 73 10.17 -1.61 1.37
CA ARG A 73 11.53 -2.17 1.36
C ARG A 73 12.09 -2.25 2.80
N PRO A 74 13.13 -3.06 3.05
CA PRO A 74 13.60 -3.32 4.42
C PRO A 74 13.93 -2.08 5.28
N ALA A 75 14.31 -0.96 4.65
CA ALA A 75 14.59 0.31 5.32
C ALA A 75 13.37 1.26 5.42
N GLY A 76 12.22 0.87 4.86
CA GLY A 76 11.00 1.66 4.79
C GLY A 76 10.17 1.63 6.08
N MET A 77 9.28 2.61 6.23
CA MET A 77 8.52 2.82 7.47
C MET A 77 7.62 1.64 7.83
N LEU A 78 7.05 0.94 6.85
CA LEU A 78 6.21 -0.23 7.11
C LEU A 78 7.03 -1.34 7.80
N CYS A 79 8.24 -1.62 7.32
CA CYS A 79 9.16 -2.59 7.90
C CYS A 79 9.70 -2.15 9.27
N ARG A 80 9.78 -0.85 9.55
CA ARG A 80 10.22 -0.32 10.85
C ARG A 80 9.12 -0.37 11.91
N CYS A 81 7.88 -0.01 11.55
CA CYS A 81 6.76 0.12 12.49
C CYS A 81 6.06 -1.21 12.82
N LEU A 82 6.00 -2.17 11.89
CA LEU A 82 5.29 -3.44 12.16
C LEU A 82 5.91 -4.28 13.26
N PRO A 83 7.24 -4.49 13.29
CA PRO A 83 7.86 -5.28 14.35
C PRO A 83 7.72 -4.65 15.75
N THR A 84 7.55 -3.34 15.82
CA THR A 84 7.30 -2.65 17.11
C THR A 84 5.85 -2.80 17.59
N GLY A 85 4.99 -3.49 16.84
CA GLY A 85 3.58 -3.68 17.19
C GLY A 85 2.71 -2.46 16.86
N ASN A 86 3.07 -1.66 15.84
CA ASN A 86 2.27 -0.52 15.43
C ASN A 86 0.89 -0.97 14.89
N PRO A 87 -0.23 -0.59 15.55
CA PRO A 87 -1.55 -1.06 15.18
C PRO A 87 -2.07 -0.42 13.89
N THR A 88 -1.66 0.81 13.57
CA THR A 88 -2.10 1.49 12.35
C THR A 88 -1.43 0.88 11.13
N ALA A 89 -0.12 0.58 11.19
CA ALA A 89 0.59 -0.14 10.12
C ALA A 89 -0.02 -1.51 9.84
N PHE A 90 -0.36 -2.27 10.89
CA PHE A 90 -1.05 -3.55 10.75
C PHE A 90 -2.43 -3.39 10.11
N ASN A 91 -3.23 -2.43 10.59
CA ASN A 91 -4.55 -2.16 10.04
C ASN A 91 -4.50 -1.72 8.57
N THR A 92 -3.48 -0.96 8.17
CA THR A 92 -3.27 -0.56 6.77
C THR A 92 -3.03 -1.79 5.89
N ILE A 93 -2.16 -2.72 6.29
CA ILE A 93 -1.96 -3.98 5.56
C ILE A 93 -3.27 -4.77 5.47
N ARG A 94 -3.97 -4.94 6.60
CA ARG A 94 -5.22 -5.70 6.67
C ARG A 94 -6.27 -5.09 5.74
N LYS A 95 -6.47 -3.78 5.80
CA LYS A 95 -7.41 -3.05 4.94
C LYS A 95 -7.08 -3.21 3.46
N ASN A 96 -5.80 -3.16 3.09
CA ASN A 96 -5.41 -3.37 1.70
C ASN A 96 -5.68 -4.81 1.24
N ALA A 97 -5.40 -5.81 2.08
CA ALA A 97 -5.75 -7.20 1.78
C ALA A 97 -7.27 -7.39 1.59
N GLU A 98 -8.09 -6.74 2.43
CA GLU A 98 -9.55 -6.74 2.30
C GLU A 98 -10.01 -6.12 0.97
N ILE A 99 -9.45 -4.97 0.58
CA ILE A 99 -9.75 -4.30 -0.69
C ILE A 99 -9.41 -5.19 -1.88
N LEU A 100 -8.22 -5.80 -1.88
CA LEU A 100 -7.79 -6.71 -2.94
C LEU A 100 -8.70 -7.94 -3.04
N ASN A 101 -9.11 -8.50 -1.90
CA ASN A 101 -10.02 -9.63 -1.86
C ASN A 101 -11.41 -9.28 -2.40
N VAL A 102 -11.96 -8.13 -2.01
CA VAL A 102 -13.25 -7.64 -2.55
C VAL A 102 -13.17 -7.42 -4.06
N SER A 103 -12.09 -6.79 -4.54
CA SER A 103 -11.89 -6.52 -5.96
C SER A 103 -11.79 -7.81 -6.78
N TYR A 104 -11.07 -8.81 -6.26
CA TYR A 104 -11.00 -10.15 -6.85
C TYR A 104 -12.38 -10.81 -6.95
N GLU A 105 -13.19 -10.78 -5.90
CA GLU A 105 -14.52 -11.39 -5.90
C GLU A 105 -15.48 -10.69 -6.90
N ILE A 106 -15.34 -9.38 -7.10
CA ILE A 106 -16.08 -8.64 -8.13
C ILE A 106 -15.66 -9.10 -9.53
N LEU A 107 -14.37 -9.08 -9.83
CA LEU A 107 -13.84 -9.48 -11.14
C LEU A 107 -14.19 -10.93 -11.50
N LYS A 108 -14.15 -11.83 -10.52
CA LYS A 108 -14.56 -13.21 -10.68
C LYS A 108 -16.02 -13.34 -11.13
N ARG A 109 -16.92 -12.53 -10.54
CA ARG A 109 -18.34 -12.48 -10.94
C ARG A 109 -18.52 -11.88 -12.33
N ASP A 110 -17.80 -10.81 -12.63
CA ASP A 110 -17.88 -10.13 -13.93
C ASP A 110 -17.39 -11.03 -15.07
N MET A 111 -16.29 -11.75 -14.86
CA MET A 111 -15.77 -12.74 -15.80
C MET A 111 -16.79 -13.87 -16.05
N PHE A 112 -17.43 -14.38 -14.99
CA PHE A 112 -18.50 -15.37 -15.13
C PHE A 112 -19.67 -14.83 -15.96
N ARG A 113 -20.09 -13.58 -15.68
CA ARG A 113 -21.17 -12.91 -16.41
C ARG A 113 -20.80 -12.70 -17.89
N GLY A 114 -19.59 -12.25 -18.17
CA GLY A 114 -19.05 -12.08 -19.53
C GLY A 114 -19.11 -13.39 -20.32
N LYS A 115 -18.67 -14.49 -19.72
CA LYS A 115 -18.76 -15.83 -20.33
C LYS A 115 -20.19 -16.23 -20.69
N MET A 116 -21.16 -15.97 -19.81
CA MET A 116 -22.56 -16.27 -20.08
C MET A 116 -23.13 -15.40 -21.21
N ILE A 117 -22.77 -14.12 -21.27
CA ILE A 117 -23.18 -13.22 -22.35
C ILE A 117 -22.61 -13.71 -23.69
N LEU A 118 -21.32 -14.06 -23.73
CA LEU A 118 -20.68 -14.62 -24.92
C LEU A 118 -21.41 -15.86 -25.43
N LEU A 119 -21.73 -16.79 -24.54
CA LEU A 119 -22.46 -18.01 -24.89
C LEU A 119 -23.83 -17.68 -25.53
N VAL A 120 -24.63 -16.83 -24.87
CA VAL A 120 -25.95 -16.43 -25.38
C VAL A 120 -25.85 -15.74 -26.74
N ARG A 121 -24.86 -14.86 -26.92
CA ARG A 121 -24.66 -14.13 -28.17
C ARG A 121 -24.15 -15.05 -29.29
N SER A 122 -23.29 -16.02 -28.98
CA SER A 122 -22.85 -17.04 -29.92
C SER A 122 -24.04 -17.88 -30.42
N THR A 123 -24.86 -18.41 -29.50
CA THR A 123 -26.06 -19.19 -29.86
C THR A 123 -27.05 -18.37 -30.69
N ALA A 124 -27.25 -17.08 -30.37
CA ALA A 124 -28.13 -16.22 -31.17
C ALA A 124 -27.62 -16.02 -32.62
N LEU A 125 -26.30 -16.02 -32.80
CA LEU A 125 -25.64 -15.89 -34.10
C LEU A 125 -25.76 -17.18 -34.91
N GLU A 126 -25.64 -18.34 -34.26
CA GLU A 126 -25.91 -19.66 -34.85
C GLU A 126 -27.37 -19.79 -35.31
N ILE A 127 -28.33 -19.34 -34.49
CA ILE A 127 -29.77 -19.40 -34.82
C ILE A 127 -30.08 -18.54 -36.05
N ALA A 128 -29.56 -17.32 -36.13
CA ALA A 128 -29.58 -16.60 -37.40
C ALA A 128 -28.47 -15.55 -37.49
N ASN A 129 -27.81 -15.57 -38.65
CA ASN A 129 -26.58 -14.85 -38.88
C ASN A 129 -26.82 -13.44 -39.45
N THR A 130 -27.32 -12.53 -38.60
CA THR A 130 -27.61 -11.15 -39.01
C THR A 130 -26.46 -10.21 -38.66
N ARG A 131 -26.32 -9.10 -39.42
CA ARG A 131 -25.32 -8.06 -39.15
C ARG A 131 -25.42 -7.51 -37.72
N ALA A 132 -26.64 -7.30 -37.22
CA ALA A 132 -26.88 -6.81 -35.88
C ALA A 132 -26.36 -7.79 -34.81
N ARG A 133 -26.54 -9.10 -35.00
CA ARG A 133 -26.07 -10.13 -34.07
C ARG A 133 -24.56 -10.31 -34.10
N LYS A 134 -23.94 -10.26 -35.29
CA LYS A 134 -22.47 -10.19 -35.42
C LYS A 134 -21.90 -9.03 -34.63
N LYS A 135 -22.49 -7.83 -34.76
CA LYS A 135 -22.06 -6.63 -34.03
C LYS A 135 -22.23 -6.80 -32.51
N ALA A 136 -23.36 -7.35 -32.06
CA ALA A 136 -23.60 -7.58 -30.62
C ALA A 136 -22.65 -8.65 -30.03
N PHE A 137 -22.27 -9.66 -30.82
CA PHE A 137 -21.29 -10.65 -30.39
C PHE A 137 -19.88 -10.06 -30.33
N ALA A 138 -19.48 -9.28 -31.33
CA ALA A 138 -18.20 -8.56 -31.31
C ALA A 138 -18.09 -7.62 -30.09
N ALA A 139 -19.13 -6.84 -29.80
CA ALA A 139 -19.15 -5.99 -28.60
C ALA A 139 -19.03 -6.79 -27.30
N ALA A 140 -19.66 -7.97 -27.21
CA ALA A 140 -19.51 -8.85 -26.05
C ALA A 140 -18.10 -9.45 -25.92
N ILE A 141 -17.40 -9.68 -27.03
CA ILE A 141 -15.99 -10.07 -27.03
C ILE A 141 -15.14 -8.93 -26.49
N ASP A 142 -15.33 -7.72 -27.00
CA ASP A 142 -14.58 -6.54 -26.56
C ASP A 142 -14.77 -6.29 -25.04
N ASP A 143 -16.02 -6.36 -24.54
CA ASP A 143 -16.32 -6.23 -23.11
C ASP A 143 -15.65 -7.33 -22.26
N CYS A 144 -15.66 -8.58 -22.76
CA CYS A 144 -15.01 -9.70 -22.08
C CYS A 144 -13.49 -9.55 -22.06
N SER A 145 -12.88 -9.09 -23.16
CA SER A 145 -11.46 -8.78 -23.24
C SER A 145 -11.06 -7.70 -22.24
N SER A 146 -11.83 -6.61 -22.13
CA SER A 146 -11.58 -5.57 -21.13
C SER A 146 -11.67 -6.11 -19.70
N THR A 147 -12.52 -7.09 -19.44
CA THR A 147 -12.61 -7.75 -18.13
C THR A 147 -11.37 -8.61 -17.85
N CYS A 148 -10.83 -9.30 -18.87
CA CYS A 148 -9.57 -10.04 -18.76
C CYS A 148 -8.39 -9.10 -18.45
N ASP A 149 -8.29 -7.96 -19.16
CA ASP A 149 -7.23 -6.98 -18.90
C ASP A 149 -7.28 -6.45 -17.45
N ALA A 150 -8.49 -6.26 -16.90
CA ALA A 150 -8.67 -5.87 -15.51
C ALA A 150 -8.27 -6.98 -14.51
N VAL A 151 -8.46 -8.26 -14.88
CA VAL A 151 -7.98 -9.40 -14.09
C VAL A 151 -6.44 -9.44 -14.08
N ASP A 152 -5.80 -9.24 -15.22
CA ASP A 152 -4.34 -9.23 -15.32
C ASP A 152 -3.73 -8.10 -14.47
N ALA A 153 -4.29 -6.89 -14.56
CA ALA A 153 -3.87 -5.76 -13.71
C ALA A 153 -4.07 -6.05 -12.20
N GLN A 154 -5.14 -6.76 -11.83
CA GLN A 154 -5.37 -7.17 -10.44
C GLN A 154 -4.35 -8.20 -9.99
N ILE A 155 -3.95 -9.14 -10.85
CA ILE A 155 -2.91 -10.13 -10.56
C ILE A 155 -1.58 -9.42 -10.27
N GLU A 156 -1.16 -8.50 -11.14
CA GLU A 156 0.07 -7.71 -10.93
C GLU A 156 0.05 -6.97 -9.58
N THR A 157 -1.10 -6.38 -9.23
CA THR A 157 -1.27 -5.67 -7.95
C THR A 157 -1.16 -6.64 -6.75
N ILE A 158 -1.73 -7.83 -6.85
CA ILE A 158 -1.62 -8.86 -5.80
C ILE A 158 -0.18 -9.36 -5.68
N GLU A 159 0.53 -9.55 -6.78
CA GLU A 159 1.93 -9.98 -6.78
C GLU A 159 2.81 -8.96 -6.06
N GLN A 160 2.69 -7.67 -6.37
CA GLN A 160 3.40 -6.59 -5.66
C GLN A 160 3.08 -6.58 -4.16
N PHE A 161 1.81 -6.78 -3.80
CA PHE A 161 1.40 -6.86 -2.39
C PHE A 161 2.03 -8.07 -1.68
N LEU A 162 2.14 -9.22 -2.36
CA LEU A 162 2.81 -10.40 -1.81
C LEU A 162 4.32 -10.19 -1.65
N GLU A 163 4.96 -9.48 -2.58
CA GLU A 163 6.37 -9.09 -2.45
C GLU A 163 6.60 -8.19 -1.24
N MET A 164 5.74 -7.19 -1.06
CA MET A 164 5.71 -6.32 0.12
C MET A 164 5.61 -7.15 1.41
N LEU A 165 4.66 -8.09 1.49
CA LEU A 165 4.48 -8.95 2.67
C LEU A 165 5.71 -9.83 2.93
N LYS A 166 6.33 -10.40 1.89
CA LYS A 166 7.56 -11.19 2.01
C LYS A 166 8.71 -10.34 2.57
N ALA A 167 8.86 -9.10 2.11
CA ALA A 167 9.88 -8.18 2.60
C ALA A 167 9.70 -7.87 4.10
N VAL A 168 8.48 -7.54 4.50
CA VAL A 168 8.12 -7.29 5.90
C VAL A 168 8.37 -8.52 6.77
N LEU A 169 7.91 -9.71 6.36
CA LEU A 169 8.10 -10.95 7.10
C LEU A 169 9.59 -11.30 7.27
N LYS A 170 10.42 -11.02 6.26
CA LYS A 170 11.87 -11.23 6.35
C LYS A 170 12.49 -10.34 7.44
N VAL A 171 12.12 -9.07 7.51
CA VAL A 171 12.60 -8.14 8.53
C VAL A 171 12.15 -8.57 9.92
N MET A 172 10.86 -8.89 10.09
CA MET A 172 10.33 -9.36 11.37
C MET A 172 11.06 -10.60 11.88
N ARG A 173 11.30 -11.60 11.02
CA ARG A 173 12.05 -12.80 11.40
C ARG A 173 13.50 -12.50 11.80
N SER A 174 14.16 -11.57 11.12
CA SER A 174 15.54 -11.19 11.45
C SER A 174 15.68 -10.51 12.81
N GLN A 175 14.64 -9.80 13.26
CA GLN A 175 14.62 -9.10 14.54
C GLN A 175 14.24 -10.01 15.72
N ILE A 176 13.52 -11.12 15.46
CA ILE A 176 13.20 -12.14 16.48
C ILE A 176 14.40 -13.06 16.76
N ALA A 177 15.33 -13.19 15.81
CA ALA A 177 16.52 -14.03 15.94
C ALA A 177 17.72 -13.34 16.63
N GLN A 178 17.56 -12.10 17.08
CA GLN A 178 18.54 -11.29 17.81
C GLN A 178 18.11 -11.13 19.26
#